data_AF-T0HJF6-F1
#
_entry.id   AF-T0HJF6-F1
#
_cell.length_a   1.000
_cell.length_b   1.000
_cell.length_c   1.000
_cell.angle_alpha   90.00
_cell.angle_beta   90.00
_cell.angle_gamma   90.00
#
_symmetry.space_group_name_H-M   'P 1'
#
loop_
_entity.id
_entity.type
_entity.pdbx_description
1 polymer ?
#
loop_
_entity_poly.entity_id
_entity_poly.type
_entity_poly.pdbx_seq_one_letter_code
_entity_poly.pdbx_strand_id
1 'polypeptide(L)'
;MILLAAASALSTSASAQTRAPDPARLKATVEKLVSFGTRHTLSSATDPRRGIGAARRWGAAEFEKIAKGCGGCLTVETIADRFTGPRAPDGVEVVDVLAIQKGTGDPNQVVIVAGHIDSRVSDVMNATSDAPGANDNASGTALVIEAARVLAGEKFDGTIVYALLSGEEQGLWGGKLLAATAKARGWQVRAMLNNDIVGNTLGQNGQIVADRVRVFSEGIRFAEDEKAARTRRAIGGEDDGPSRALAKKIDGIAEANPQVGLDVFAVRRLDRFGRGGDHSPFLELGFPAVRFSVGIENYDRQHQDLRTENGRVYGDTVDAMDFPYLAKVTALNVAALRELADAPAAPASVSLDGALSMDTRVFWDAVPGAAAYKVYWRRADAQDWTDSRVVTGATETVLKDVVVDDHFIGVAAVASDGAESIVTFGGMAPRK
;
A
#
# COMPACT_ATOMS: atom_id res chain seq x y z
N MET A 1 12.09 -65.24 -1.01
CA MET A 1 11.20 -64.17 -1.53
C MET A 1 11.49 -62.93 -0.70
N ILE A 2 12.39 -62.07 -1.18
CA ILE A 2 12.80 -60.83 -0.51
C ILE A 2 12.21 -59.70 -1.34
N LEU A 3 11.23 -58.97 -0.80
CA LEU A 3 10.66 -57.78 -1.44
C LEU A 3 11.66 -56.63 -1.33
N LEU A 4 12.16 -56.14 -2.47
CA LEU A 4 12.81 -54.84 -2.57
C LEU A 4 11.73 -53.74 -2.53
N ALA A 5 11.76 -52.89 -1.52
CA ALA A 5 11.02 -51.64 -1.50
C ALA A 5 11.74 -50.62 -2.41
N ALA A 6 11.08 -50.21 -3.49
CA ALA A 6 11.53 -49.08 -4.30
C ALA A 6 11.25 -47.77 -3.55
N ALA A 7 12.32 -47.10 -3.10
CA ALA A 7 12.22 -45.75 -2.56
C ALA A 7 12.00 -44.78 -3.71
N SER A 8 10.78 -44.28 -3.86
CA SER A 8 10.46 -43.16 -4.73
C SER A 8 11.16 -41.90 -4.22
N ALA A 9 12.16 -41.42 -4.97
CA ALA A 9 12.76 -40.13 -4.73
C ALA A 9 11.71 -39.04 -5.03
N LEU A 10 11.08 -38.53 -3.98
CA LEU A 10 10.34 -37.27 -4.02
C LEU A 10 11.33 -36.18 -4.45
N SER A 11 11.14 -35.61 -5.64
CA SER A 11 11.86 -34.42 -6.05
C SER A 11 11.52 -33.32 -5.06
N THR A 12 12.49 -32.96 -4.23
CA THR A 12 12.42 -31.74 -3.43
C THR A 12 12.37 -30.57 -4.41
N SER A 13 11.20 -29.96 -4.53
CA SER A 13 11.04 -28.64 -5.14
C SER A 13 12.10 -27.73 -4.54
N ALA A 14 12.92 -27.12 -5.39
CA ALA A 14 13.90 -26.12 -4.97
C ALA A 14 13.19 -25.13 -4.04
N SER A 15 13.63 -25.11 -2.77
CA SER A 15 13.18 -24.16 -1.77
C SER A 15 13.21 -22.76 -2.39
N ALA A 16 12.04 -22.13 -2.51
CA ALA A 16 11.94 -20.70 -2.74
C ALA A 16 12.61 -20.04 -1.53
N GLN A 17 13.90 -19.75 -1.67
CA GLN A 17 14.67 -19.04 -0.67
C GLN A 17 13.99 -17.69 -0.48
N THR A 18 13.35 -17.47 0.67
CA THR A 18 12.65 -16.21 0.96
C THR A 18 13.68 -15.07 0.89
N ARG A 19 13.60 -14.28 -0.20
CA ARG A 19 14.54 -13.19 -0.45
C ARG A 19 14.16 -12.03 0.46
N ALA A 20 14.99 -11.70 1.45
CA ALA A 20 14.80 -10.47 2.19
C ALA A 20 15.14 -9.24 1.32
N PRO A 21 14.53 -8.06 1.58
CA PRO A 21 14.98 -6.80 1.03
C PRO A 21 16.45 -6.52 1.40
N ASP A 22 17.24 -6.03 0.45
CA ASP A 22 18.67 -5.77 0.66
C ASP A 22 18.98 -4.27 0.64
N PRO A 23 19.50 -3.71 1.76
CA PRO A 23 19.90 -2.32 1.85
C PRO A 23 20.84 -1.86 0.73
N ALA A 24 21.75 -2.73 0.25
CA ALA A 24 22.69 -2.36 -0.80
C ALA A 24 22.00 -2.20 -2.17
N ARG A 25 21.00 -3.05 -2.47
CA ARG A 25 20.19 -2.91 -3.70
C ARG A 25 19.29 -1.69 -3.66
N LEU A 26 18.69 -1.43 -2.51
CA LEU A 26 17.89 -0.22 -2.28
C LEU A 26 18.75 1.03 -2.47
N LYS A 27 19.96 1.04 -1.91
CA LYS A 27 20.94 2.12 -2.12
C LYS A 27 21.30 2.32 -3.58
N ALA A 28 21.66 1.26 -4.29
CA ALA A 28 22.01 1.34 -5.71
C ALA A 28 20.84 1.89 -6.56
N THR A 29 19.61 1.52 -6.21
CA THR A 29 18.40 2.05 -6.88
C THR A 29 18.22 3.54 -6.63
N VAL A 30 18.33 3.98 -5.37
CA VAL A 30 18.22 5.41 -5.01
C VAL A 30 19.32 6.24 -5.67
N GLU A 31 20.57 5.79 -5.61
CA GLU A 31 21.70 6.44 -6.29
C GLU A 31 21.47 6.54 -7.80
N LYS A 32 20.90 5.49 -8.40
CA LYS A 32 20.58 5.49 -9.83
C LYS A 32 19.46 6.49 -10.16
N LEU A 33 18.42 6.57 -9.34
CA LEU A 33 17.34 7.55 -9.53
C LEU A 33 17.85 8.99 -9.37
N VAL A 34 18.70 9.25 -8.37
CA VAL A 34 19.37 10.54 -8.16
C VAL A 34 20.26 10.91 -9.36
N SER A 35 20.91 9.93 -9.99
CA SER A 35 21.80 10.18 -11.14
C SER A 35 21.13 10.77 -12.37
N PHE A 36 19.78 10.75 -12.46
CA PHE A 36 19.04 11.42 -13.53
C PHE A 36 19.04 12.95 -13.36
N GLY A 37 19.61 13.47 -12.28
CA GLY A 37 19.76 14.89 -11.96
C GLY A 37 18.47 15.53 -11.48
N THR A 38 17.41 15.43 -12.28
CA THR A 38 16.03 15.74 -11.87
C THR A 38 15.09 14.69 -12.44
N ARG A 39 13.99 14.44 -11.75
CA ARG A 39 12.88 13.63 -12.25
C ARG A 39 11.60 14.46 -12.26
N HIS A 40 11.70 15.79 -12.33
CA HIS A 40 10.55 16.67 -12.39
C HIS A 40 9.58 16.28 -13.52
N THR A 41 8.28 16.30 -13.28
CA THR A 41 7.27 15.84 -14.26
C THR A 41 7.32 16.60 -15.58
N LEU A 42 7.69 17.89 -15.53
CA LEU A 42 7.89 18.74 -16.72
C LEU A 42 9.30 18.66 -17.33
N SER A 43 10.21 17.86 -16.78
CA SER A 43 11.56 17.69 -17.34
C SER A 43 11.51 16.85 -18.63
N SER A 44 12.65 16.72 -19.32
CA SER A 44 12.72 16.05 -20.62
C SER A 44 12.15 14.62 -20.60
N ALA A 45 11.23 14.35 -21.53
CA ALA A 45 10.71 13.02 -21.79
C ALA A 45 11.63 12.20 -22.72
N THR A 46 12.48 12.85 -23.50
CA THR A 46 13.25 12.22 -24.59
C THR A 46 14.74 12.10 -24.32
N ASP A 47 15.29 12.90 -23.40
CA ASP A 47 16.72 12.82 -23.05
C ASP A 47 17.02 11.42 -22.49
N PRO A 48 18.05 10.72 -23.00
CA PRO A 48 18.35 9.35 -22.61
C PRO A 48 19.00 9.23 -21.22
N ARG A 49 19.49 10.32 -20.63
CA ARG A 49 20.32 10.33 -19.42
C ARG A 49 19.78 11.20 -18.29
N ARG A 50 18.99 12.24 -18.60
CA ARG A 50 18.44 13.19 -17.62
C ARG A 50 16.92 13.26 -17.70
N GLY A 51 16.27 13.55 -16.58
CA GLY A 51 14.85 13.87 -16.56
C GLY A 51 13.95 12.66 -16.38
N ILE A 52 12.66 12.96 -16.28
CA ILE A 52 11.59 12.01 -15.97
C ILE A 52 11.47 10.89 -17.02
N GLY A 53 11.69 11.21 -18.30
CA GLY A 53 11.65 10.20 -19.36
C GLY A 53 12.73 9.12 -19.22
N ALA A 54 13.96 9.53 -18.87
CA ALA A 54 15.06 8.61 -18.61
C ALA A 54 14.77 7.73 -17.38
N ALA A 55 14.22 8.32 -16.31
CA ALA A 55 13.87 7.60 -15.09
C ALA A 55 12.76 6.55 -15.33
N ARG A 56 11.68 6.90 -16.04
CA ARG A 56 10.58 5.97 -16.38
C ARG A 56 11.08 4.78 -17.21
N ARG A 57 11.84 5.04 -18.28
CA ARG A 57 12.41 3.96 -19.11
C ARG A 57 13.34 3.05 -18.32
N TRP A 58 14.12 3.61 -17.40
CA TRP A 58 14.96 2.82 -16.52
C TRP A 58 14.14 1.96 -15.55
N GLY A 59 13.11 2.52 -14.91
CA GLY A 59 12.20 1.76 -14.04
C GLY A 59 11.50 0.61 -14.75
N ALA A 60 11.01 0.84 -15.98
CA ALA A 60 10.44 -0.21 -16.82
C ALA A 60 11.46 -1.32 -17.12
N ALA A 61 12.69 -0.95 -17.46
CA ALA A 61 13.76 -1.91 -17.71
C ALA A 61 14.16 -2.72 -16.45
N GLU A 62 14.07 -2.15 -15.24
CA GLU A 62 14.28 -2.91 -14.01
C GLU A 62 13.16 -3.95 -13.79
N PHE A 63 11.91 -3.59 -14.02
CA PHE A 63 10.81 -4.56 -13.98
C PHE A 63 10.95 -5.63 -15.05
N GLU A 64 11.37 -5.29 -16.27
CA GLU A 64 11.62 -6.28 -17.35
C GLU A 64 12.75 -7.26 -16.98
N LYS A 65 13.81 -6.77 -16.32
CA LYS A 65 14.88 -7.64 -15.80
C LYS A 65 14.35 -8.60 -14.75
N ILE A 66 13.52 -8.13 -13.83
CA ILE A 66 12.87 -8.98 -12.82
C ILE A 66 11.96 -10.00 -13.50
N ALA A 67 11.12 -9.57 -14.43
CA ALA A 67 10.23 -10.41 -15.22
C ALA A 67 11.01 -11.55 -15.91
N LYS A 68 12.10 -11.22 -16.59
CA LYS A 68 12.98 -12.21 -17.23
C LYS A 68 13.60 -13.16 -16.20
N GLY A 69 14.04 -12.63 -15.06
CA GLY A 69 14.66 -13.40 -13.97
C GLY A 69 13.73 -14.44 -13.34
N CYS A 70 12.42 -14.22 -13.36
CA CYS A 70 11.41 -15.16 -12.88
C CYS A 70 10.69 -15.95 -14.00
N GLY A 71 11.22 -15.94 -15.23
CA GLY A 71 10.65 -16.70 -16.35
C GLY A 71 9.34 -16.11 -16.91
N GLY A 72 9.19 -14.78 -16.88
CA GLY A 72 8.02 -14.07 -17.42
C GLY A 72 6.86 -13.95 -16.42
N CYS A 73 7.14 -13.95 -15.12
CA CYS A 73 6.08 -13.88 -14.09
C CYS A 73 5.43 -12.49 -13.94
N LEU A 74 6.03 -11.44 -14.50
CA LEU A 74 5.51 -10.08 -14.49
C LEU A 74 5.19 -9.63 -15.92
N THR A 75 4.03 -8.97 -16.11
CA THR A 75 3.74 -8.21 -17.32
C THR A 75 4.10 -6.75 -17.07
N VAL A 76 5.03 -6.20 -17.84
CA VAL A 76 5.44 -4.80 -17.73
C VAL A 76 4.71 -3.97 -18.76
N GLU A 77 4.12 -2.86 -18.34
CA GLU A 77 3.41 -1.94 -19.21
C GLU A 77 3.51 -0.50 -18.71
N THR A 78 3.12 0.44 -19.57
CA THR A 78 3.00 1.85 -19.24
C THR A 78 1.58 2.31 -19.51
N ILE A 79 1.03 3.12 -18.61
CA ILE A 79 -0.22 3.85 -18.83
C ILE A 79 0.09 5.34 -18.94
N ALA A 80 -0.70 6.07 -19.72
CA ALA A 80 -0.45 7.48 -19.98
C ALA A 80 -1.75 8.27 -20.16
N ASP A 81 -1.75 9.51 -19.70
CA ASP A 81 -2.77 10.51 -20.02
C ASP A 81 -2.18 11.93 -19.95
N ARG A 82 -2.87 12.89 -20.57
CA ARG A 82 -2.49 14.31 -20.57
C ARG A 82 -3.22 15.06 -19.46
N PHE A 83 -2.44 15.72 -18.61
CA PHE A 83 -2.95 16.56 -17.53
C PHE A 83 -2.60 18.03 -17.77
N THR A 84 -3.50 18.92 -17.36
CA THR A 84 -3.28 20.38 -17.36
C THR A 84 -3.74 20.94 -16.03
N GLY A 85 -3.01 21.90 -15.49
CA GLY A 85 -3.37 22.57 -14.24
C GLY A 85 -2.39 23.68 -13.87
N PRO A 86 -2.54 24.32 -12.69
CA PRO A 86 -1.70 25.44 -12.29
C PRO A 86 -0.19 25.13 -12.24
N ARG A 87 0.17 23.84 -12.05
CA ARG A 87 1.55 23.34 -12.00
C ARG A 87 2.04 22.73 -13.33
N ALA A 88 1.22 22.80 -14.40
CA ALA A 88 1.58 22.52 -15.79
C ALA A 88 0.59 23.25 -16.71
N PRO A 89 0.71 24.58 -16.88
CA PRO A 89 -0.28 25.38 -17.60
C PRO A 89 -0.40 24.98 -19.08
N ASP A 90 0.70 24.56 -19.71
CA ASP A 90 0.71 24.08 -21.10
C ASP A 90 0.30 22.59 -21.23
N GLY A 91 0.04 21.95 -20.11
CA GLY A 91 -0.21 20.52 -19.98
C GLY A 91 1.03 19.65 -20.19
N VAL A 92 0.96 18.44 -19.65
CA VAL A 92 2.04 17.45 -19.71
C VAL A 92 1.47 16.05 -19.86
N GLU A 93 2.17 15.17 -20.57
CA GLU A 93 1.89 13.75 -20.59
C GLU A 93 2.48 13.10 -19.33
N VAL A 94 1.59 12.58 -18.48
CA VAL A 94 1.96 11.80 -17.30
C VAL A 94 1.94 10.34 -17.71
N VAL A 95 3.02 9.62 -17.38
CA VAL A 95 3.19 8.20 -17.71
C VAL A 95 3.60 7.47 -16.45
N ASP A 96 2.82 6.46 -16.06
CA ASP A 96 3.15 5.55 -14.98
C ASP A 96 3.69 4.24 -15.55
N VAL A 97 4.61 3.61 -14.81
CA VAL A 97 5.20 2.32 -15.18
C VAL A 97 4.68 1.27 -14.22
N LEU A 98 4.06 0.22 -14.78
CA LEU A 98 3.46 -0.86 -14.01
C LEU A 98 4.17 -2.18 -14.28
N ALA A 99 4.37 -2.97 -13.24
CA ALA A 99 4.61 -4.41 -13.35
C ALA A 99 3.45 -5.16 -12.69
N ILE A 100 2.83 -6.07 -13.44
CA ILE A 100 1.63 -6.80 -13.03
C ILE A 100 2.01 -8.26 -12.82
N GLN A 101 1.99 -8.71 -11.57
CA GLN A 101 2.07 -10.12 -11.19
C GLN A 101 0.66 -10.69 -11.12
N LYS A 102 0.21 -11.32 -12.21
CA LYS A 102 -1.15 -11.84 -12.32
C LYS A 102 -1.39 -12.97 -11.31
N GLY A 103 -2.48 -12.87 -10.56
CA GLY A 103 -2.93 -13.89 -9.63
C GLY A 103 -3.37 -15.19 -10.32
N THR A 104 -3.43 -16.27 -9.56
CA THR A 104 -3.93 -17.58 -10.02
C THR A 104 -5.42 -17.78 -9.81
N GLY A 105 -6.04 -16.94 -8.96
CA GLY A 105 -7.48 -16.91 -8.70
C GLY A 105 -8.20 -15.90 -9.61
N ASP A 106 -9.04 -15.03 -9.02
CA ASP A 106 -9.69 -13.94 -9.75
C ASP A 106 -8.67 -12.81 -10.04
N PRO A 107 -8.25 -12.61 -11.30
CA PRO A 107 -7.22 -11.63 -11.62
C PRO A 107 -7.68 -10.18 -11.43
N ASN A 108 -8.98 -9.93 -11.26
CA ASN A 108 -9.50 -8.59 -10.98
C ASN A 108 -9.39 -8.21 -9.49
N GLN A 109 -9.02 -9.15 -8.62
CA GLN A 109 -8.71 -8.85 -7.23
C GLN A 109 -7.29 -8.29 -7.16
N VAL A 110 -7.16 -6.99 -6.92
CA VAL A 110 -5.89 -6.29 -7.08
C VAL A 110 -5.40 -5.70 -5.76
N VAL A 111 -4.14 -5.94 -5.45
CA VAL A 111 -3.39 -5.20 -4.42
C VAL A 111 -2.32 -4.37 -5.13
N ILE A 112 -2.23 -3.10 -4.79
CA ILE A 112 -1.31 -2.14 -5.43
C ILE A 112 -0.28 -1.71 -4.40
N VAL A 113 1.00 -1.71 -4.78
CA VAL A 113 2.07 -1.02 -4.06
C VAL A 113 2.66 0.03 -4.99
N ALA A 114 2.79 1.26 -4.48
CA ALA A 114 3.24 2.38 -5.29
C ALA A 114 4.22 3.28 -4.56
N GLY A 115 5.01 3.99 -5.37
CA GLY A 115 5.82 5.14 -4.98
C GLY A 115 6.02 6.01 -6.21
N HIS A 116 6.00 7.33 -6.05
CA HIS A 116 6.21 8.20 -7.18
C HIS A 116 7.70 8.32 -7.53
N ILE A 117 7.99 8.40 -8.83
CA ILE A 117 9.33 8.43 -9.40
C ILE A 117 9.78 9.86 -9.69
N ASP A 118 8.85 10.83 -9.78
CA ASP A 118 9.20 12.23 -9.96
C ASP A 118 9.86 12.85 -8.72
N SER A 119 10.50 13.99 -8.92
CA SER A 119 11.13 14.77 -7.86
C SER A 119 11.10 16.25 -8.22
N ARG A 120 11.24 17.13 -7.22
CA ARG A 120 11.33 18.57 -7.47
C ARG A 120 12.23 19.27 -6.47
N VAL A 121 12.66 20.48 -6.84
CA VAL A 121 13.20 21.47 -5.90
C VAL A 121 12.08 22.30 -5.27
N SER A 122 12.42 23.36 -4.54
CA SER A 122 11.45 24.19 -3.81
C SER A 122 10.42 24.85 -4.74
N ASP A 123 10.88 25.38 -5.88
CA ASP A 123 9.99 25.91 -6.91
C ASP A 123 9.38 24.77 -7.73
N VAL A 124 8.06 24.58 -7.58
CA VAL A 124 7.27 23.55 -8.25
C VAL A 124 7.25 23.66 -9.78
N MET A 125 7.63 24.82 -10.34
CA MET A 125 7.71 25.02 -11.79
C MET A 125 9.12 24.81 -12.33
N ASN A 126 10.13 24.68 -11.48
CA ASN A 126 11.51 24.53 -11.92
C ASN A 126 11.81 23.08 -12.35
N ALA A 127 11.64 22.84 -13.64
CA ALA A 127 11.88 21.55 -14.28
C ALA A 127 13.35 21.25 -14.61
N THR A 128 14.26 22.19 -14.35
CA THR A 128 15.64 22.14 -14.86
C THR A 128 16.70 21.94 -13.80
N SER A 129 16.51 22.49 -12.59
CA SER A 129 17.44 22.34 -11.48
C SER A 129 17.64 20.87 -11.11
N ASP A 130 18.82 20.56 -10.58
CA ASP A 130 19.05 19.25 -9.95
C ASP A 130 18.14 19.10 -8.73
N ALA A 131 17.30 18.08 -8.78
CA ALA A 131 16.35 17.67 -7.75
C ALA A 131 16.62 16.21 -7.40
N PRO A 132 17.64 15.92 -6.55
CA PRO A 132 18.04 14.54 -6.27
C PRO A 132 16.89 13.66 -5.80
N GLY A 133 16.04 14.16 -4.89
CA GLY A 133 14.83 13.46 -4.45
C GLY A 133 15.11 12.05 -3.94
N ALA A 134 16.16 11.89 -3.11
CA ALA A 134 16.62 10.59 -2.64
C ALA A 134 15.58 9.91 -1.72
N ASN A 135 14.99 10.67 -0.82
CA ASN A 135 13.94 10.21 0.08
C ASN A 135 12.55 10.51 -0.47
N ASP A 136 12.36 11.65 -1.12
CA ASP A 136 11.14 12.19 -1.73
C ASP A 136 11.30 12.26 -3.28
N ASN A 137 11.01 11.18 -4.02
CA ASN A 137 10.59 9.87 -3.50
C ASN A 137 11.29 8.68 -4.17
N ALA A 138 12.60 8.79 -4.42
CA ALA A 138 13.37 7.62 -4.84
C ALA A 138 13.33 6.48 -3.82
N SER A 139 13.09 6.76 -2.53
CA SER A 139 12.92 5.75 -1.48
C SER A 139 11.71 4.84 -1.72
N GLY A 140 10.54 5.42 -2.00
CA GLY A 140 9.32 4.68 -2.34
C GLY A 140 9.46 3.91 -3.66
N THR A 141 10.04 4.54 -4.68
CA THR A 141 10.33 3.86 -5.96
C THR A 141 11.27 2.66 -5.76
N ALA A 142 12.33 2.81 -4.96
CA ALA A 142 13.26 1.73 -4.65
C ALA A 142 12.58 0.57 -3.91
N LEU A 143 11.70 0.89 -2.96
CA LEU A 143 10.90 -0.08 -2.22
C LEU A 143 10.01 -0.89 -3.16
N VAL A 144 9.31 -0.24 -4.11
CA VAL A 144 8.43 -0.92 -5.07
C VAL A 144 9.21 -1.90 -5.94
N ILE A 145 10.38 -1.49 -6.46
CA ILE A 145 11.24 -2.34 -7.31
C ILE A 145 11.79 -3.53 -6.51
N GLU A 146 12.24 -3.30 -5.27
CA GLU A 146 12.77 -4.38 -4.43
C GLU A 146 11.64 -5.34 -3.99
N ALA A 147 10.44 -4.84 -3.70
CA ALA A 147 9.27 -5.67 -3.41
C ALA A 147 8.90 -6.56 -4.60
N ALA A 148 8.90 -6.02 -5.82
CA ALA A 148 8.70 -6.81 -7.04
C ALA A 148 9.77 -7.89 -7.18
N ARG A 149 11.04 -7.58 -6.91
CA ARG A 149 12.14 -8.55 -6.98
C ARG A 149 12.05 -9.66 -5.93
N VAL A 150 11.58 -9.33 -4.72
CA VAL A 150 11.41 -10.28 -3.61
C VAL A 150 10.27 -11.25 -3.91
N LEU A 151 9.14 -10.74 -4.37
CA LEU A 151 7.91 -11.50 -4.60
C LEU A 151 7.85 -12.15 -5.99
N ALA A 152 8.71 -11.73 -6.92
CA ALA A 152 8.78 -12.32 -8.26
C ALA A 152 9.08 -13.82 -8.19
N GLY A 153 8.14 -14.61 -8.73
CA GLY A 153 8.20 -16.06 -8.76
C GLY A 153 7.29 -16.73 -7.72
N GLU A 154 6.85 -16.00 -6.70
CA GLU A 154 5.75 -16.44 -5.84
C GLU A 154 4.42 -16.40 -6.61
N LYS A 155 3.43 -17.18 -6.15
CA LYS A 155 2.10 -17.25 -6.74
C LYS A 155 1.10 -16.83 -5.69
N PHE A 156 0.18 -15.95 -6.08
CA PHE A 156 -0.84 -15.41 -5.21
C PHE A 156 -2.23 -15.66 -5.78
N ASP A 157 -3.25 -15.74 -4.93
CA ASP A 157 -4.64 -15.80 -5.41
C ASP A 157 -5.00 -14.54 -6.21
N GLY A 158 -4.75 -13.36 -5.64
CA GLY A 158 -4.95 -12.06 -6.25
C GLY A 158 -3.77 -11.58 -7.10
N THR A 159 -4.01 -10.51 -7.87
CA THR A 159 -3.02 -9.82 -8.68
C THR A 159 -2.30 -8.76 -7.85
N ILE A 160 -0.97 -8.70 -7.94
CA ILE A 160 -0.17 -7.60 -7.38
C ILE A 160 0.26 -6.66 -8.51
N VAL A 161 0.03 -5.36 -8.32
CA VAL A 161 0.49 -4.30 -9.22
C VAL A 161 1.57 -3.48 -8.51
N TYR A 162 2.78 -3.52 -9.06
CA TYR A 162 3.90 -2.68 -8.65
C TYR A 162 3.92 -1.43 -9.53
N ALA A 163 3.71 -0.25 -8.94
CA ALA A 163 3.50 0.98 -9.70
C ALA A 163 4.55 2.05 -9.39
N LEU A 164 5.21 2.55 -10.43
CA LEU A 164 6.05 3.75 -10.35
C LEU A 164 5.25 4.91 -10.94
N LEU A 165 4.80 5.82 -10.07
CA LEU A 165 3.88 6.89 -10.42
C LEU A 165 4.63 8.16 -10.83
N SER A 166 4.11 8.94 -11.76
CA SER A 166 4.66 10.25 -12.10
C SER A 166 3.67 11.38 -11.78
N GLY A 167 4.15 12.60 -11.57
CA GLY A 167 3.26 13.76 -11.42
C GLY A 167 2.57 13.86 -10.07
N GLU A 168 3.09 13.19 -9.03
CA GLU A 168 2.67 13.44 -7.64
C GLU A 168 2.83 14.94 -7.35
N GLU A 169 4.03 15.45 -7.68
CA GLU A 169 4.51 16.77 -7.30
C GLU A 169 3.74 17.91 -7.97
N GLN A 170 3.09 17.61 -9.08
CA GLN A 170 2.32 18.55 -9.89
C GLN A 170 0.81 18.45 -9.65
N GLY A 171 0.34 17.49 -8.86
CA GLY A 171 -1.07 17.41 -8.46
C GLY A 171 -1.65 16.00 -8.36
N LEU A 172 -0.84 15.02 -7.94
CA LEU A 172 -1.23 13.61 -7.77
C LEU A 172 -1.70 12.98 -9.10
N TRP A 173 -1.10 13.37 -10.22
CA TRP A 173 -1.60 13.01 -11.54
C TRP A 173 -1.36 11.53 -11.87
N GLY A 174 -0.26 10.93 -11.42
CA GLY A 174 -0.02 9.48 -11.53
C GLY A 174 -1.00 8.69 -10.68
N GLY A 175 -1.20 9.08 -9.41
CA GLY A 175 -2.26 8.50 -8.57
C GLY A 175 -3.64 8.58 -9.22
N LYS A 176 -4.01 9.72 -9.82
CA LYS A 176 -5.28 9.89 -10.56
C LYS A 176 -5.36 9.00 -11.79
N LEU A 177 -4.29 8.94 -12.58
CA LEU A 177 -4.18 8.11 -13.77
C LEU A 177 -4.37 6.62 -13.44
N LEU A 178 -3.64 6.12 -12.44
CA LEU A 178 -3.75 4.72 -12.02
C LEU A 178 -5.10 4.40 -11.38
N ALA A 179 -5.66 5.29 -10.54
CA ALA A 179 -6.97 5.07 -9.93
C ALA A 179 -8.09 5.03 -10.99
N ALA A 180 -8.05 5.95 -11.97
CA ALA A 180 -8.98 5.93 -13.11
C ALA A 180 -8.80 4.67 -13.96
N THR A 181 -7.55 4.24 -14.18
CA THR A 181 -7.24 2.99 -14.90
C THR A 181 -7.79 1.77 -14.18
N ALA A 182 -7.61 1.67 -12.85
CA ALA A 182 -8.14 0.59 -12.04
C ALA A 182 -9.67 0.49 -12.19
N LYS A 183 -10.36 1.62 -12.09
CA LYS A 183 -11.82 1.69 -12.30
C LYS A 183 -12.21 1.27 -13.72
N ALA A 184 -11.52 1.76 -14.75
CA ALA A 184 -11.81 1.45 -16.14
C ALA A 184 -11.57 -0.03 -16.48
N ARG A 185 -10.59 -0.67 -15.85
CA ARG A 185 -10.30 -2.11 -16.00
C ARG A 185 -11.24 -3.00 -15.20
N GLY A 186 -12.09 -2.44 -14.34
CA GLY A 186 -12.94 -3.21 -13.43
C GLY A 186 -12.14 -3.92 -12.33
N TRP A 187 -10.99 -3.38 -11.94
CA TRP A 187 -10.21 -3.91 -10.84
C TRP A 187 -10.94 -3.69 -9.51
N GLN A 188 -11.08 -4.77 -8.77
CA GLN A 188 -11.52 -4.77 -7.38
C GLN A 188 -10.28 -4.56 -6.50
N VAL A 189 -9.90 -3.29 -6.33
CA VAL A 189 -8.73 -2.92 -5.53
C VAL A 189 -9.01 -3.21 -4.06
N ARG A 190 -8.33 -4.22 -3.50
CA ARG A 190 -8.42 -4.62 -2.09
C ARG A 190 -7.61 -3.70 -1.18
N ALA A 191 -6.50 -3.22 -1.69
CA ALA A 191 -5.61 -2.30 -0.99
C ALA A 191 -4.69 -1.56 -1.97
N MET A 192 -4.43 -0.29 -1.69
CA MET A 192 -3.36 0.50 -2.29
C MET A 192 -2.41 1.00 -1.20
N LEU A 193 -1.15 0.58 -1.30
CA LEU A 193 -0.06 0.92 -0.37
C LEU A 193 0.83 1.98 -1.01
N ASN A 194 0.57 3.26 -0.69
CA ASN A 194 1.39 4.38 -1.14
C ASN A 194 2.62 4.53 -0.24
N ASN A 195 3.83 4.46 -0.79
CA ASN A 195 5.07 4.62 -0.06
C ASN A 195 5.73 5.95 -0.45
N ASP A 196 5.72 6.90 0.47
CA ASP A 196 6.18 8.25 0.20
C ASP A 196 6.96 8.85 1.38
N ILE A 197 8.25 9.12 1.13
CA ILE A 197 9.24 9.49 2.14
C ILE A 197 9.38 8.36 3.15
N VAL A 198 10.04 7.27 2.78
CA VAL A 198 10.13 6.01 3.55
C VAL A 198 11.56 5.58 3.90
N GLY A 199 12.54 6.47 3.75
CA GLY A 199 13.97 6.11 3.81
C GLY A 199 14.87 6.90 4.75
N ASN A 200 14.35 7.74 5.66
CA ASN A 200 15.17 8.46 6.66
C ASN A 200 14.73 8.15 8.11
N THR A 201 15.69 8.21 9.03
CA THR A 201 15.44 8.06 10.48
C THR A 201 15.74 9.31 11.29
N LEU A 202 16.56 10.22 10.74
CA LEU A 202 16.90 11.49 11.39
C LEU A 202 15.82 12.55 11.13
N GLY A 203 15.19 13.04 12.18
CA GLY A 203 14.24 14.15 12.14
C GLY A 203 14.91 15.51 12.07
N GLN A 204 14.16 16.53 11.65
CA GLN A 204 14.66 17.92 11.56
C GLN A 204 15.18 18.47 12.91
N ASN A 205 14.67 17.94 14.02
CA ASN A 205 15.07 18.29 15.39
C ASN A 205 16.27 17.48 15.92
N GLY A 206 16.90 16.65 15.07
CA GLY A 206 18.04 15.80 15.45
C GLY A 206 17.67 14.48 16.13
N GLN A 207 16.39 14.19 16.35
CA GLN A 207 15.96 12.90 16.90
C GLN A 207 16.08 11.79 15.86
N ILE A 208 16.42 10.59 16.30
CA ILE A 208 16.48 9.39 15.44
C ILE A 208 15.30 8.49 15.79
N VAL A 209 14.47 8.15 14.79
CA VAL A 209 13.35 7.20 14.91
C VAL A 209 13.53 6.13 13.84
N ALA A 210 14.01 4.95 14.25
CA ALA A 210 14.36 3.83 13.36
C ALA A 210 13.54 2.55 13.62
N ASP A 211 12.61 2.64 14.56
CA ASP A 211 11.77 1.58 15.10
C ASP A 211 10.28 1.79 14.78
N ARG A 212 9.93 2.84 14.01
CA ARG A 212 8.54 3.19 13.73
C ARG A 212 8.35 3.66 12.29
N VAL A 213 7.21 3.32 11.70
CA VAL A 213 6.70 3.87 10.44
C VAL A 213 5.30 4.42 10.67
N ARG A 214 4.94 5.52 10.01
CA ARG A 214 3.58 6.09 10.06
C ARG A 214 2.77 5.55 8.90
N VAL A 215 1.54 5.10 9.19
CA VAL A 215 0.57 4.68 8.17
C VAL A 215 -0.67 5.55 8.27
N PHE A 216 -0.85 6.44 7.31
CA PHE A 216 -2.01 7.34 7.22
C PHE A 216 -3.17 6.63 6.51
N SER A 217 -4.38 6.91 6.96
CA SER A 217 -5.62 6.36 6.39
C SER A 217 -6.73 7.41 6.45
N GLU A 218 -7.73 7.35 5.56
CA GLU A 218 -8.95 8.14 5.77
C GLU A 218 -9.81 7.57 6.90
N GLY A 219 -10.57 8.44 7.58
CA GLY A 219 -11.61 8.01 8.53
C GLY A 219 -12.95 7.99 7.81
N ILE A 220 -13.59 9.16 7.77
CA ILE A 220 -14.77 9.40 6.93
C ILE A 220 -14.36 9.25 5.46
N ARG A 221 -15.07 8.39 4.73
CA ARG A 221 -14.77 8.08 3.33
C ARG A 221 -14.98 9.31 2.46
N PHE A 222 -14.05 9.57 1.55
CA PHE A 222 -14.24 10.62 0.54
C PHE A 222 -15.40 10.26 -0.40
N ALA A 223 -15.41 9.01 -0.90
CA ALA A 223 -16.47 8.48 -1.75
C ALA A 223 -17.67 7.99 -0.92
N GLU A 224 -18.42 8.91 -0.31
CA GLU A 224 -19.62 8.63 0.49
C GLU A 224 -20.81 9.46 0.00
N ASP A 225 -21.96 8.82 -0.25
CA ASP A 225 -23.21 9.54 -0.50
C ASP A 225 -23.91 9.94 0.82
N GLU A 226 -24.93 10.80 0.75
CA GLU A 226 -25.61 11.26 1.96
C GLU A 226 -26.28 10.13 2.77
N LYS A 227 -26.73 9.07 2.10
CA LYS A 227 -27.39 7.95 2.76
C LYS A 227 -26.36 7.15 3.56
N ALA A 228 -25.23 6.83 2.95
CA ALA A 228 -24.10 6.19 3.63
C ALA A 228 -23.59 7.06 4.79
N ALA A 229 -23.48 8.37 4.61
CA ALA A 229 -23.07 9.29 5.68
C ALA A 229 -24.07 9.36 6.85
N ARG A 230 -25.37 9.24 6.58
CA ARG A 230 -26.39 9.11 7.65
C ARG A 230 -26.30 7.77 8.36
N THR A 231 -26.10 6.68 7.61
CA THR A 231 -25.91 5.34 8.19
C THR A 231 -24.69 5.28 9.08
N ARG A 232 -23.52 5.72 8.60
CA ARG A 232 -22.26 5.73 9.37
C ARG A 232 -22.42 6.45 10.71
N ARG A 233 -23.02 7.65 10.69
CA ARG A 233 -23.32 8.43 11.91
C ARG A 233 -24.22 7.71 12.90
N ALA A 234 -25.12 6.85 12.41
CA ALA A 234 -26.02 6.09 13.26
C ALA A 234 -25.36 4.87 13.91
N ILE A 235 -24.29 4.33 13.30
CA ILE A 235 -23.64 3.07 13.73
C ILE A 235 -22.23 3.25 14.32
N GLY A 236 -21.71 4.47 14.39
CA GLY A 236 -20.37 4.74 14.95
C GLY A 236 -19.21 4.27 14.07
N GLY A 237 -19.42 4.15 12.75
CA GLY A 237 -18.45 3.58 11.80
C GLY A 237 -17.32 4.52 11.35
N GLU A 238 -16.99 5.57 12.10
CA GLU A 238 -16.00 6.60 11.71
C GLU A 238 -14.55 6.09 11.68
N ASP A 239 -14.20 5.09 12.49
CA ASP A 239 -12.82 4.58 12.62
C ASP A 239 -12.62 3.17 12.04
N ASP A 240 -13.60 2.64 11.30
CA ASP A 240 -13.57 1.27 10.73
C ASP A 240 -14.01 1.23 9.26
N GLY A 241 -13.81 2.35 8.54
CA GLY A 241 -13.82 2.34 7.08
C GLY A 241 -12.72 1.41 6.50
N PRO A 242 -12.78 1.06 5.20
CA PRO A 242 -11.87 0.10 4.60
C PRO A 242 -10.38 0.50 4.73
N SER A 243 -10.08 1.79 4.60
CA SER A 243 -8.72 2.31 4.78
C SER A 243 -8.23 2.26 6.23
N ARG A 244 -9.13 2.39 7.22
CA ARG A 244 -8.82 2.15 8.64
C ARG A 244 -8.58 0.68 8.92
N ALA A 245 -9.45 -0.18 8.40
CA ALA A 245 -9.29 -1.63 8.50
C ALA A 245 -7.98 -2.08 7.86
N LEU A 246 -7.59 -1.48 6.72
CA LEU A 246 -6.30 -1.71 6.08
C LEU A 246 -5.11 -1.26 6.94
N ALA A 247 -5.18 -0.07 7.58
CA ALA A 247 -4.13 0.37 8.50
C ALA A 247 -4.00 -0.54 9.72
N LYS A 248 -5.11 -0.95 10.35
CA LYS A 248 -5.13 -1.92 11.46
C LYS A 248 -4.60 -3.29 11.03
N LYS A 249 -4.89 -3.71 9.79
CA LYS A 249 -4.36 -4.95 9.22
C LYS A 249 -2.84 -4.90 9.09
N ILE A 250 -2.30 -3.81 8.55
CA ILE A 250 -0.84 -3.61 8.41
C ILE A 250 -0.15 -3.59 9.77
N ASP A 251 -0.78 -2.97 10.77
CA ASP A 251 -0.29 -2.96 12.15
C ASP A 251 -0.21 -4.37 12.74
N GLY A 252 -1.30 -5.15 12.66
CA GLY A 252 -1.30 -6.55 13.08
C GLY A 252 -0.28 -7.41 12.33
N ILE A 253 -0.01 -7.12 11.05
CA ILE A 253 1.04 -7.79 10.27
C ILE A 253 2.43 -7.44 10.83
N ALA A 254 2.66 -6.19 11.25
CA ALA A 254 3.92 -5.81 11.89
C ALA A 254 4.09 -6.52 13.25
N GLU A 255 3.03 -6.58 14.06
CA GLU A 255 3.03 -7.31 15.35
C GLU A 255 3.31 -8.82 15.17
N ALA A 256 2.71 -9.43 14.15
CA ALA A 256 2.95 -10.84 13.81
C ALA A 256 4.35 -11.10 13.23
N ASN A 257 5.07 -10.04 12.84
CA ASN A 257 6.39 -10.11 12.23
C ASN A 257 7.42 -9.24 12.99
N PRO A 258 7.68 -9.52 14.29
CA PRO A 258 8.56 -8.69 15.11
C PRO A 258 10.00 -8.60 14.58
N GLN A 259 10.42 -9.55 13.75
CA GLN A 259 11.72 -9.53 13.05
C GLN A 259 11.87 -8.36 12.08
N VAL A 260 10.78 -7.73 11.63
CA VAL A 260 10.83 -6.49 10.83
C VAL A 260 11.39 -5.34 11.67
N GLY A 261 11.15 -5.34 12.98
CA GLY A 261 11.66 -4.33 13.91
C GLY A 261 11.11 -2.93 13.64
N LEU A 262 9.82 -2.86 13.28
CA LEU A 262 9.04 -1.64 13.12
C LEU A 262 7.70 -1.76 13.85
N ASP A 263 7.39 -0.74 14.64
CA ASP A 263 6.05 -0.38 15.11
C ASP A 263 5.31 0.38 14.00
N VAL A 264 4.04 0.06 13.79
CA VAL A 264 3.18 0.78 12.85
C VAL A 264 2.36 1.80 13.61
N PHE A 265 2.76 3.07 13.48
CA PHE A 265 1.94 4.15 14.00
C PHE A 265 0.80 4.44 13.03
N ALA A 266 -0.35 3.80 13.26
CA ALA A 266 -1.58 4.00 12.49
C ALA A 266 -2.15 5.41 12.73
N VAL A 267 -1.75 6.36 11.87
CA VAL A 267 -2.19 7.74 11.96
C VAL A 267 -3.62 7.85 11.45
N ARG A 268 -4.54 8.21 12.37
CA ARG A 268 -5.99 8.37 12.10
C ARG A 268 -6.33 9.65 11.32
N ARG A 269 -5.62 9.90 10.22
CA ARG A 269 -5.80 11.07 9.35
C ARG A 269 -5.45 10.71 7.92
N LEU A 270 -6.15 11.37 6.98
CA LEU A 270 -5.91 11.21 5.55
C LEU A 270 -4.43 11.42 5.21
N ASP A 271 -3.83 12.50 5.73
CA ASP A 271 -2.41 12.80 5.61
C ASP A 271 -1.97 13.81 6.71
N ARG A 272 -0.74 14.28 6.60
CA ARG A 272 -0.14 15.44 7.28
C ARG A 272 -0.90 16.72 6.90
N PHE A 273 -0.89 17.70 7.79
CA PHE A 273 -1.56 18.96 7.56
C PHE A 273 -1.08 19.67 6.28
N GLY A 274 -2.03 20.02 5.41
CA GLY A 274 -1.74 20.75 4.16
C GLY A 274 -1.01 19.94 3.09
N ARG A 275 -0.86 18.62 3.27
CA ARG A 275 -0.21 17.73 2.31
C ARG A 275 -1.19 16.65 1.83
N GLY A 276 -0.79 15.94 0.78
CA GLY A 276 -1.46 14.75 0.28
C GLY A 276 -0.44 13.75 -0.23
N GLY A 277 -0.93 12.75 -0.95
CA GLY A 277 -0.13 11.75 -1.64
C GLY A 277 -1.02 10.89 -2.55
N ASP A 278 -0.39 10.04 -3.36
CA ASP A 278 -1.06 9.23 -4.40
C ASP A 278 -2.09 8.22 -3.89
N HIS A 279 -2.23 8.00 -2.58
CA HIS A 279 -3.36 7.24 -2.02
C HIS A 279 -4.68 8.02 -2.12
N SER A 280 -4.65 9.35 -2.11
CA SER A 280 -5.86 10.18 -2.06
C SER A 280 -6.78 9.99 -3.29
N PRO A 281 -6.28 9.98 -4.54
CA PRO A 281 -7.12 9.69 -5.71
C PRO A 281 -7.81 8.32 -5.69
N PHE A 282 -7.25 7.32 -5.02
CA PHE A 282 -7.90 6.02 -4.84
C PHE A 282 -9.08 6.12 -3.88
N LEU A 283 -8.91 6.86 -2.78
CA LEU A 283 -9.96 7.12 -1.79
C LEU A 283 -11.12 7.92 -2.41
N GLU A 284 -10.82 8.89 -3.28
CA GLU A 284 -11.82 9.65 -4.05
C GLU A 284 -12.70 8.75 -4.93
N LEU A 285 -12.18 7.61 -5.38
CA LEU A 285 -12.93 6.59 -6.13
C LEU A 285 -13.48 5.45 -5.26
N GLY A 286 -13.29 5.52 -3.93
CA GLY A 286 -13.79 4.55 -2.97
C GLY A 286 -12.95 3.28 -2.80
N PHE A 287 -11.73 3.26 -3.34
CA PHE A 287 -10.80 2.16 -3.15
C PHE A 287 -10.08 2.29 -1.78
N PRO A 288 -9.88 1.19 -1.03
CA PRO A 288 -9.11 1.22 0.21
C PRO A 288 -7.64 1.58 -0.08
N ALA A 289 -7.13 2.63 0.56
CA ALA A 289 -5.76 3.09 0.36
C ALA A 289 -5.14 3.68 1.63
N VAL A 290 -3.84 3.52 1.78
CA VAL A 290 -3.04 4.04 2.89
C VAL A 290 -1.74 4.65 2.39
N ARG A 291 -1.13 5.53 3.20
CA ARG A 291 0.19 6.09 2.94
C ARG A 291 1.18 5.76 4.05
N PHE A 292 2.27 5.11 3.68
CA PHE A 292 3.46 4.93 4.51
C PHE A 292 4.35 6.16 4.43
N SER A 293 4.86 6.58 5.58
CA SER A 293 5.88 7.61 5.67
C SER A 293 6.77 7.36 6.89
N VAL A 294 8.00 7.87 6.85
CA VAL A 294 8.99 7.78 7.92
C VAL A 294 8.42 8.10 9.30
N GLY A 295 8.95 7.45 10.34
CA GLY A 295 8.55 7.68 11.73
C GLY A 295 8.77 9.12 12.22
N ILE A 296 9.68 9.84 11.58
CA ILE A 296 9.96 11.27 11.80
C ILE A 296 10.50 11.92 10.52
N GLU A 297 10.05 13.14 10.23
CA GLU A 297 10.46 13.86 9.01
C GLU A 297 11.60 14.84 9.23
N ASN A 298 12.38 15.00 8.17
CA ASN A 298 13.34 16.08 8.03
C ASN A 298 13.02 16.92 6.78
N TYR A 299 12.41 18.09 6.99
CA TYR A 299 11.97 18.95 5.89
C TYR A 299 13.12 19.62 5.12
N ASP A 300 14.35 19.56 5.64
CA ASP A 300 15.54 19.99 4.89
C ASP A 300 15.95 18.98 3.81
N ARG A 301 15.43 17.74 3.94
CA ARG A 301 15.72 16.58 3.11
C ARG A 301 14.50 16.17 2.28
N GLN A 302 13.74 17.16 1.85
CA GLN A 302 12.60 17.04 0.94
C GLN A 302 12.73 18.16 -0.12
N HIS A 303 11.63 18.59 -0.77
CA HIS A 303 11.53 19.65 -1.80
C HIS A 303 12.39 20.91 -1.56
N GLN A 304 13.69 20.80 -1.73
CA GLN A 304 14.66 21.81 -1.36
C GLN A 304 15.70 21.90 -2.47
N ASP A 305 16.02 23.14 -2.84
CA ASP A 305 17.22 23.42 -3.63
C ASP A 305 18.47 23.03 -2.85
N LEU A 306 19.45 22.47 -3.57
CA LEU A 306 20.76 22.15 -3.02
C LEU A 306 21.46 23.44 -2.61
N ARG A 307 21.61 23.66 -1.30
CA ARG A 307 22.27 24.84 -0.76
C ARG A 307 22.74 24.63 0.66
N THR A 308 23.69 25.46 1.08
CA THR A 308 24.06 25.64 2.47
C THR A 308 23.78 27.08 2.86
N GLU A 309 22.98 27.29 3.89
CA GLU A 309 22.58 28.62 4.35
C GLU A 309 22.68 28.68 5.87
N ASN A 310 23.41 29.65 6.41
CA ASN A 310 23.62 29.83 7.86
C ASN A 310 24.12 28.55 8.57
N GLY A 311 24.99 27.78 7.90
CA GLY A 311 25.53 26.51 8.42
C GLY A 311 24.58 25.32 8.34
N ARG A 312 23.37 25.51 7.79
CA ARG A 312 22.37 24.46 7.57
C ARG A 312 22.41 23.97 6.13
N VAL A 313 22.51 22.66 5.94
CA VAL A 313 22.57 22.01 4.62
C VAL A 313 21.16 21.57 4.21
N TYR A 314 20.74 21.98 3.02
CA TYR A 314 19.47 21.63 2.41
C TYR A 314 19.69 20.79 1.16
N GLY A 315 18.76 19.87 0.92
CA GLY A 315 18.80 18.97 -0.22
C GLY A 315 18.45 17.55 0.21
N ASP A 316 17.57 16.93 -0.55
CA ASP A 316 17.18 15.54 -0.38
C ASP A 316 18.15 14.58 -1.09
N THR A 317 19.29 14.36 -0.44
CA THR A 317 20.45 13.65 -1.00
C THR A 317 20.66 12.27 -0.39
N VAL A 318 21.39 11.41 -1.10
CA VAL A 318 21.64 10.00 -0.71
C VAL A 318 22.29 9.86 0.67
N ASP A 319 23.11 10.82 1.09
CA ASP A 319 23.79 10.82 2.40
C ASP A 319 22.83 11.01 3.58
N ALA A 320 21.61 11.49 3.36
CA ALA A 320 20.59 11.64 4.39
C ALA A 320 19.74 10.37 4.60
N MET A 321 19.97 9.33 3.79
CA MET A 321 19.20 8.08 3.79
C MET A 321 19.68 7.08 4.84
N ASP A 322 18.75 6.28 5.35
CA ASP A 322 18.97 5.10 6.18
C ASP A 322 18.46 3.85 5.44
N PHE A 323 19.37 3.18 4.73
CA PHE A 323 19.03 2.00 3.92
C PHE A 323 18.64 0.76 4.73
N PRO A 324 19.23 0.48 5.91
CA PRO A 324 18.70 -0.52 6.83
C PRO A 324 17.23 -0.24 7.20
N TYR A 325 16.87 1.00 7.54
CA TYR A 325 15.48 1.37 7.80
C TYR A 325 14.58 1.18 6.57
N LEU A 326 15.01 1.65 5.40
CA LEU A 326 14.26 1.46 4.15
C LEU A 326 14.02 -0.03 3.85
N ALA A 327 14.98 -0.90 4.15
CA ALA A 327 14.82 -2.34 4.01
C ALA A 327 13.76 -2.91 4.97
N LYS A 328 13.65 -2.39 6.21
CA LYS A 328 12.56 -2.76 7.13
C LYS A 328 11.20 -2.34 6.60
N VAL A 329 11.06 -1.11 6.11
CA VAL A 329 9.78 -0.63 5.54
C VAL A 329 9.39 -1.43 4.29
N THR A 330 10.39 -1.81 3.48
CA THR A 330 10.21 -2.72 2.34
C THR A 330 9.76 -4.11 2.81
N ALA A 331 10.34 -4.64 3.88
CA ALA A 331 9.97 -5.95 4.42
C ALA A 331 8.52 -5.96 4.94
N LEU A 332 8.08 -4.88 5.60
CA LEU A 332 6.70 -4.72 6.02
C LEU A 332 5.73 -4.68 4.83
N ASN A 333 6.04 -3.91 3.78
CA ASN A 333 5.23 -3.87 2.56
C ASN A 333 5.17 -5.26 1.89
N VAL A 334 6.30 -5.98 1.82
CA VAL A 334 6.36 -7.34 1.28
C VAL A 334 5.47 -8.29 2.10
N ALA A 335 5.50 -8.22 3.42
CA ALA A 335 4.63 -9.02 4.29
C ALA A 335 3.14 -8.70 4.07
N ALA A 336 2.81 -7.41 4.02
CA ALA A 336 1.45 -6.94 3.74
C ALA A 336 0.95 -7.39 2.36
N LEU A 337 1.80 -7.30 1.33
CA LEU A 337 1.47 -7.74 -0.02
C LEU A 337 1.19 -9.24 -0.10
N ARG A 338 2.01 -10.08 0.54
CA ARG A 338 1.78 -11.53 0.57
C ARG A 338 0.41 -11.84 1.15
N GLU A 339 0.12 -11.30 2.33
CA GLU A 339 -1.13 -11.62 3.01
C GLU A 339 -2.37 -11.05 2.31
N LEU A 340 -2.31 -9.80 1.83
CA LEU A 340 -3.45 -9.16 1.15
C LEU A 340 -3.72 -9.74 -0.25
N ALA A 341 -2.68 -10.21 -0.93
CA ALA A 341 -2.84 -10.83 -2.25
C ALA A 341 -3.42 -12.25 -2.14
N ASP A 342 -3.06 -13.02 -1.11
CA ASP A 342 -3.60 -14.38 -0.88
C ASP A 342 -4.93 -14.40 -0.14
N ALA A 343 -5.26 -13.35 0.62
CA ALA A 343 -6.54 -13.24 1.29
C ALA A 343 -7.70 -13.26 0.29
N PRO A 344 -8.88 -13.79 0.62
CA PRO A 344 -10.09 -13.57 -0.17
C PRO A 344 -10.50 -12.09 -0.16
N ALA A 345 -11.47 -11.70 -0.99
CA ALA A 345 -12.07 -10.38 -0.88
C ALA A 345 -12.72 -10.20 0.51
N ALA A 346 -12.72 -8.98 1.05
CA ALA A 346 -13.51 -8.73 2.26
C ALA A 346 -15.01 -8.91 1.96
N PRO A 347 -15.82 -9.36 2.93
CA PRO A 347 -17.27 -9.42 2.75
C PRO A 347 -17.80 -8.06 2.28
N ALA A 348 -18.62 -8.04 1.22
CA ALA A 348 -19.11 -6.79 0.66
C ALA A 348 -19.99 -6.01 1.65
N SER A 349 -20.70 -6.74 2.50
CA SER A 349 -21.50 -6.19 3.58
C SER A 349 -21.49 -7.10 4.80
N VAL A 350 -21.64 -6.50 5.97
CA VAL A 350 -21.89 -7.17 7.25
C VAL A 350 -23.08 -6.46 7.88
N SER A 351 -24.08 -7.23 8.29
CA SER A 351 -25.29 -6.71 8.94
C SER A 351 -25.48 -7.31 10.31
N LEU A 352 -25.96 -6.48 11.23
CA LEU A 352 -26.17 -6.80 12.63
C LEU A 352 -27.66 -6.70 12.97
N ASP A 353 -28.12 -7.67 13.78
CA ASP A 353 -29.44 -7.67 14.41
C ASP A 353 -29.32 -8.11 15.87
N GLY A 354 -29.58 -7.20 16.79
CA GLY A 354 -29.51 -7.42 18.24
C GLY A 354 -30.26 -6.37 19.03
N ALA A 355 -31.18 -5.63 18.39
CA ALA A 355 -31.90 -4.55 19.05
C ALA A 355 -32.77 -5.11 20.18
N LEU A 356 -32.65 -4.53 21.37
CA LEU A 356 -33.36 -4.96 22.59
C LEU A 356 -33.09 -6.43 22.97
N SER A 357 -31.89 -6.92 22.67
CA SER A 357 -31.43 -8.28 22.93
C SER A 357 -30.08 -8.27 23.66
N MET A 358 -29.83 -9.29 24.47
CA MET A 358 -28.50 -9.55 25.06
C MET A 358 -27.53 -10.18 24.05
N ASP A 359 -28.09 -10.79 23.00
CA ASP A 359 -27.35 -11.46 21.93
C ASP A 359 -27.35 -10.62 20.65
N THR A 360 -26.25 -10.65 19.92
CA THR A 360 -26.16 -10.07 18.56
C THR A 360 -26.07 -11.16 17.51
N ARG A 361 -26.94 -11.10 16.52
CA ARG A 361 -26.88 -11.89 15.28
C ARG A 361 -26.08 -11.12 14.23
N VAL A 362 -25.15 -11.80 13.58
CA VAL A 362 -24.24 -11.25 12.58
C VAL A 362 -24.45 -12.01 11.28
N PHE A 363 -24.65 -11.29 10.18
CA PHE A 363 -24.85 -11.87 8.84
C PHE A 363 -23.91 -11.20 7.84
N TRP A 364 -23.44 -11.93 6.85
CA TRP A 364 -22.60 -11.42 5.78
C TRP A 364 -22.83 -12.17 4.47
N ASP A 365 -22.35 -11.61 3.37
CA ASP A 365 -22.42 -12.26 2.07
C ASP A 365 -21.31 -13.32 1.93
N ALA A 366 -21.61 -14.42 1.23
CA ALA A 366 -20.60 -15.42 0.90
C ALA A 366 -19.53 -14.81 -0.02
N VAL A 367 -18.26 -14.98 0.35
CA VAL A 367 -17.09 -14.56 -0.42
C VAL A 367 -16.52 -15.76 -1.18
N PRO A 368 -16.43 -15.69 -2.52
CA PRO A 368 -15.72 -16.70 -3.31
C PRO A 368 -14.27 -16.87 -2.83
N GLY A 369 -13.84 -18.13 -2.66
CA GLY A 369 -12.49 -18.45 -2.17
C GLY A 369 -12.33 -18.46 -0.66
N ALA A 370 -13.32 -18.02 0.12
CA ALA A 370 -13.27 -18.11 1.58
C ALA A 370 -13.50 -19.54 2.07
N ALA A 371 -12.58 -20.05 2.88
CA ALA A 371 -12.70 -21.33 3.59
C ALA A 371 -13.40 -21.16 4.95
N ALA A 372 -13.26 -19.97 5.56
CA ALA A 372 -13.90 -19.60 6.81
C ALA A 372 -14.12 -18.08 6.87
N TYR A 373 -14.79 -17.64 7.94
CA TYR A 373 -14.92 -16.24 8.30
C TYR A 373 -14.46 -16.03 9.73
N LYS A 374 -13.84 -14.89 10.01
CA LYS A 374 -13.49 -14.50 11.38
C LYS A 374 -14.32 -13.29 11.77
N VAL A 375 -15.19 -13.49 12.75
CA VAL A 375 -16.03 -12.46 13.33
C VAL A 375 -15.27 -11.83 14.48
N TYR A 376 -15.06 -10.52 14.40
CA TYR A 376 -14.39 -9.72 15.42
C TYR A 376 -15.40 -8.88 16.18
N TRP A 377 -15.14 -8.66 17.46
CA TRP A 377 -15.85 -7.63 18.22
C TRP A 377 -14.93 -6.94 19.22
N ARG A 378 -15.34 -5.74 19.61
CA ARG A 378 -14.71 -4.95 20.66
C ARG A 378 -15.77 -4.09 21.34
N ARG A 379 -15.51 -3.66 22.57
CA ARG A 379 -16.35 -2.65 23.21
C ARG A 379 -16.35 -1.35 22.40
N ALA A 380 -17.43 -0.59 22.46
CA ALA A 380 -17.57 0.66 21.73
C ALA A 380 -16.57 1.75 22.17
N ASP A 381 -15.92 1.60 23.32
CA ASP A 381 -14.84 2.47 23.83
C ASP A 381 -13.43 1.95 23.52
N ALA A 382 -13.31 0.77 22.93
CA ALA A 382 -12.03 0.17 22.55
C ALA A 382 -11.65 0.54 21.12
N GLN A 383 -10.35 0.70 20.91
CA GLN A 383 -9.77 1.10 19.62
C GLN A 383 -9.63 -0.09 18.66
N ASP A 384 -9.05 -1.17 19.14
CA ASP A 384 -8.65 -2.32 18.35
C ASP A 384 -9.52 -3.52 18.67
N TRP A 385 -9.60 -4.48 17.75
CA TRP A 385 -10.38 -5.69 17.93
C TRP A 385 -9.79 -6.50 19.09
N THR A 386 -10.58 -6.74 20.14
CA THR A 386 -10.13 -7.46 21.34
C THR A 386 -10.48 -8.94 21.31
N ASP A 387 -11.58 -9.27 20.64
CA ASP A 387 -12.16 -10.60 20.64
C ASP A 387 -12.47 -11.08 19.22
N SER A 388 -12.46 -12.40 19.02
CA SER A 388 -12.82 -12.98 17.74
C SER A 388 -13.32 -14.43 17.83
N ARG A 389 -14.04 -14.86 16.79
CA ARG A 389 -14.46 -16.26 16.58
C ARG A 389 -14.40 -16.63 15.11
N VAL A 390 -13.84 -17.80 14.82
CA VAL A 390 -13.87 -18.40 13.48
C VAL A 390 -15.20 -19.14 13.26
N VAL A 391 -15.80 -18.93 12.10
CA VAL A 391 -17.06 -19.55 11.64
C VAL A 391 -16.80 -20.26 10.31
N THR A 392 -17.21 -21.52 10.19
CA THR A 392 -17.03 -22.35 9.00
C THR A 392 -18.38 -22.84 8.48
N GLY A 393 -18.53 -22.94 7.15
CA GLY A 393 -19.74 -23.48 6.51
C GLY A 393 -21.02 -22.66 6.69
N ALA A 394 -20.93 -21.44 7.23
CA ALA A 394 -22.06 -20.55 7.46
C ALA A 394 -21.68 -19.10 7.17
N THR A 395 -22.67 -18.30 6.79
CA THR A 395 -22.55 -16.85 6.57
C THR A 395 -23.35 -16.04 7.59
N GLU A 396 -23.65 -16.68 8.72
CA GLU A 396 -24.31 -16.07 9.85
C GLU A 396 -23.81 -16.68 11.17
N THR A 397 -23.95 -15.93 12.25
CA THR A 397 -23.65 -16.44 13.58
C THR A 397 -24.31 -15.62 14.69
N VAL A 398 -24.34 -16.16 15.91
CA VAL A 398 -24.83 -15.46 17.11
C VAL A 398 -23.71 -15.27 18.11
N LEU A 399 -23.48 -14.03 18.52
CA LEU A 399 -22.61 -13.66 19.65
C LEU A 399 -23.47 -13.57 20.90
N LYS A 400 -23.27 -14.52 21.82
CA LYS A 400 -24.01 -14.63 23.08
C LYS A 400 -23.51 -13.60 24.08
N ASP A 401 -24.43 -12.91 24.74
CA ASP A 401 -24.12 -11.87 25.75
C ASP A 401 -23.20 -10.75 25.23
N VAL A 402 -23.23 -10.51 23.90
CA VAL A 402 -22.57 -9.38 23.24
C VAL A 402 -23.65 -8.45 22.75
N VAL A 403 -23.94 -7.41 23.52
CA VAL A 403 -24.95 -6.40 23.22
C VAL A 403 -24.45 -5.50 22.09
N VAL A 404 -25.24 -5.36 21.02
CA VAL A 404 -24.87 -4.59 19.82
C VAL A 404 -24.63 -3.11 20.11
N ASP A 405 -25.35 -2.54 21.08
CA ASP A 405 -25.20 -1.11 21.44
C ASP A 405 -23.90 -0.82 22.20
N ASP A 406 -23.31 -1.84 22.85
CA ASP A 406 -22.09 -1.72 23.64
C ASP A 406 -20.84 -2.17 22.86
N HIS A 407 -21.01 -2.73 21.66
CA HIS A 407 -19.93 -3.35 20.90
C HIS A 407 -19.93 -2.97 19.42
N PHE A 408 -18.72 -2.80 18.89
CA PHE A 408 -18.49 -2.83 17.45
C PHE A 408 -18.18 -4.25 17.01
N ILE A 409 -18.67 -4.63 15.84
CA ILE A 409 -18.54 -5.97 15.27
C ILE A 409 -18.11 -5.84 13.81
N GLY A 410 -17.26 -6.75 13.34
CA GLY A 410 -16.87 -6.84 11.95
C GLY A 410 -16.56 -8.27 11.53
N VAL A 411 -16.45 -8.50 10.22
CA VAL A 411 -16.14 -9.83 9.67
C VAL A 411 -15.03 -9.72 8.62
N ALA A 412 -14.06 -10.62 8.71
CA ALA A 412 -13.07 -10.86 7.66
C ALA A 412 -13.29 -12.25 7.03
N ALA A 413 -12.97 -12.38 5.75
CA ALA A 413 -12.92 -13.65 5.05
C ALA A 413 -11.52 -14.27 5.21
N VAL A 414 -11.45 -15.59 5.32
CA VAL A 414 -10.21 -16.34 5.56
C VAL A 414 -10.04 -17.42 4.49
N ALA A 415 -8.90 -17.42 3.81
CA ALA A 415 -8.51 -18.44 2.84
C ALA A 415 -8.09 -19.76 3.54
N SER A 416 -7.93 -20.82 2.75
CA SER A 416 -7.56 -22.15 3.28
C SER A 416 -6.17 -22.20 3.91
N ASP A 417 -5.28 -21.29 3.52
CA ASP A 417 -3.93 -21.14 4.08
C ASP A 417 -3.89 -20.20 5.31
N GLY A 418 -5.03 -19.63 5.68
CA GLY A 418 -5.17 -18.70 6.79
C GLY A 418 -5.02 -17.22 6.43
N ALA A 419 -4.73 -16.86 5.17
CA ALA A 419 -4.68 -15.47 4.75
C ALA A 419 -6.04 -14.80 4.93
N GLU A 420 -6.06 -13.63 5.55
CA GLU A 420 -7.29 -12.98 6.01
C GLU A 420 -7.45 -11.59 5.38
N SER A 421 -8.66 -11.31 4.88
CA SER A 421 -9.01 -10.01 4.29
C SER A 421 -8.93 -8.88 5.32
N ILE A 422 -9.08 -7.63 4.86
CA ILE A 422 -9.45 -6.55 5.80
C ILE A 422 -10.82 -6.84 6.42
N VAL A 423 -11.07 -6.29 7.61
CA VAL A 423 -12.35 -6.44 8.31
C VAL A 423 -13.39 -5.52 7.68
N THR A 424 -14.54 -6.07 7.32
CA THR A 424 -15.74 -5.29 6.98
C THR A 424 -16.51 -4.99 8.24
N PHE A 425 -16.70 -3.70 8.53
CA PHE A 425 -17.47 -3.23 9.68
C PHE A 425 -18.96 -3.57 9.55
N GLY A 426 -19.55 -4.04 10.65
CA GLY A 426 -20.96 -4.38 10.76
C GLY A 426 -21.86 -3.16 10.83
N GLY A 427 -22.85 -3.08 9.94
CA GLY A 427 -23.88 -2.05 9.97
C GLY A 427 -25.24 -2.59 10.40
N MET A 428 -26.21 -1.69 10.57
CA MET A 428 -27.60 -2.10 10.76
C MET A 428 -28.11 -2.88 9.55
N ALA A 429 -28.85 -3.96 9.80
CA ALA A 429 -29.59 -4.64 8.74
C ALA A 429 -30.52 -3.66 7.99
N PRO A 430 -30.67 -3.78 6.66
CA PRO A 430 -31.65 -3.00 5.92
C PRO A 430 -33.04 -3.20 6.53
N ARG A 431 -33.72 -2.10 6.87
CA ARG A 431 -35.14 -2.17 7.27
C ARG A 431 -35.95 -2.69 6.09
N LYS A 432 -36.65 -3.81 6.28
CA LYS A 432 -37.63 -4.34 5.33
C LYS A 432 -38.81 -3.40 5.17
#